data_AF-A0AA38PUF8-F1
#
_entry.id   AF-A0AA38PUF8-F1
#
_cell.length_a   1.000
_cell.length_b   1.000
_cell.length_c   1.000
_cell.angle_alpha   90.00
_cell.angle_beta   90.00
_cell.angle_gamma   90.00
#
_symmetry.space_group_name_H-M   'P 1'
#
loop_
_entity.id
_entity.type
_entity.pdbx_description
1 polymer ?
#
loop_
_entity_poly.entity_id
_entity_poly.type
_entity_poly.pdbx_seq_one_letter_code
_entity_poly.pdbx_strand_id
1 'polypeptide(L)'
;MLEPQSLMMDLESELFDYTAGRFLYASCIFANDAHHFRERRRVFNIPGLFNTIAKAMNCGTEQIVDFRKLAEGGFNRIFLITLDTEFQLVARIPYPLLVPKAYAVASEVATMDFLRSKGLPIPKAKTENILMEYVKGTNLSQIWSDLKEDEIISLMDQLAKVESTMMSISFPAGGSIYYARDLKELSGNEGIPLDNQAESIAFEKERFCIGPIEQLKMKSVLFAGAEKELAYLNQFGAPRNLARYLRLAPSLVPDDDSLSAFCIRHPDLTDSNLRVSTDSDCLQMLSVLDWQHAAVLPLFLHAERRVRGVSRKMVKHELPDGHDKLTEKDKDQERVLRRRLVHYHYNLSTATHNRIHHKGLVHPLNPYRCRIFIHATDMWEGETIKFLYALIDLVRGWGYFATDGATCPVVFTEKVIVAAEELWQALANAERGERWLRDFVAYGEETWVPAAHYEAAKAIGQEVKRRTFKACAEDEEMTKETYAVIEANWPLDDMNEDELRGYK
;
A
#
# COMPACT_ATOMS: atom_id res chain seq x y z
N MET A 1 -7.64 -39.31 -6.06
CA MET A 1 -7.78 -38.21 -7.03
C MET A 1 -8.59 -37.12 -6.36
N LEU A 2 -8.18 -35.87 -6.50
CA LEU A 2 -8.96 -34.74 -6.02
C LEU A 2 -10.22 -34.63 -6.89
N GLU A 3 -11.42 -34.71 -6.31
CA GLU A 3 -12.67 -34.57 -7.07
C GLU A 3 -13.18 -33.12 -6.98
N PRO A 4 -13.07 -32.29 -8.05
CA PRO A 4 -13.40 -30.87 -7.98
C PRO A 4 -14.88 -30.61 -7.67
N GLN A 5 -15.75 -31.56 -8.05
CA GLN A 5 -17.18 -31.52 -7.76
C GLN A 5 -17.45 -31.73 -6.27
N SER A 6 -16.70 -32.61 -5.61
CA SER A 6 -16.82 -32.86 -4.16
C SER A 6 -16.46 -31.60 -3.35
N LEU A 7 -15.46 -30.83 -3.79
CA LEU A 7 -15.08 -29.56 -3.16
C LEU A 7 -16.14 -28.46 -3.28
N MET A 8 -17.10 -28.58 -4.20
CA MET A 8 -18.25 -27.67 -4.30
C MET A 8 -19.48 -28.14 -3.51
N MET A 9 -19.50 -29.38 -3.02
CA MET A 9 -20.66 -29.91 -2.28
C MET A 9 -20.80 -29.31 -0.88
N ASP A 10 -19.69 -28.83 -0.31
CA ASP A 10 -19.66 -28.10 0.96
C ASP A 10 -19.50 -26.59 0.70
N LEU A 11 -20.62 -25.89 0.53
CA LEU A 11 -20.65 -24.43 0.32
C LEU A 11 -20.33 -23.64 1.60
N GLU A 12 -20.20 -24.31 2.76
CA GLU A 12 -19.73 -23.77 4.03
C GLU A 12 -18.23 -24.06 4.24
N SER A 13 -17.57 -24.64 3.24
CA SER A 13 -16.14 -24.89 3.26
C SER A 13 -15.35 -23.59 3.41
N GLU A 14 -14.22 -23.67 4.14
CA GLU A 14 -13.23 -22.60 4.27
C GLU A 14 -12.68 -22.09 2.92
N LEU A 15 -12.91 -22.82 1.82
CA LEU A 15 -12.56 -22.38 0.46
C LEU A 15 -13.38 -21.15 0.01
N PHE A 16 -14.62 -21.02 0.49
CA PHE A 16 -15.55 -19.95 0.08
C PHE A 16 -15.66 -18.82 1.11
N ASP A 17 -15.45 -19.17 2.38
CA ASP A 17 -15.58 -18.26 3.51
C ASP A 17 -14.23 -17.64 3.90
N TYR A 18 -14.29 -16.39 4.36
CA TYR A 18 -13.15 -15.73 4.99
C TYR A 18 -12.93 -16.39 6.37
N THR A 19 -11.70 -16.75 6.71
CA THR A 19 -11.39 -17.41 7.99
C THR A 19 -10.14 -16.86 8.68
N ALA A 20 -9.33 -16.07 7.97
CA ALA A 20 -8.06 -15.56 8.50
C ALA A 20 -8.23 -14.64 9.72
N GLY A 21 -9.31 -13.86 9.78
CA GLY A 21 -9.54 -12.99 10.91
C GLY A 21 -10.97 -12.47 11.04
N ARG A 22 -11.12 -11.60 12.03
CA ARG A 22 -12.37 -10.95 12.44
C ARG A 22 -12.10 -9.47 12.55
N PHE A 23 -13.12 -8.65 12.44
CA PHE A 23 -12.99 -7.21 12.58
C PHE A 23 -13.62 -6.81 13.90
N LEU A 24 -12.85 -6.14 14.77
CA LEU A 24 -13.38 -5.66 16.04
C LEU A 24 -14.43 -4.57 15.85
N TYR A 25 -14.36 -3.85 14.72
CA TYR A 25 -15.21 -2.72 14.38
C TYR A 25 -15.31 -2.48 12.87
N ALA A 26 -16.40 -1.79 12.49
CA ALA A 26 -16.64 -1.16 11.20
C ALA A 26 -15.74 0.06 10.96
N SER A 27 -14.43 -0.14 10.77
CA SER A 27 -13.50 0.98 10.49
C SER A 27 -13.83 1.77 9.21
N CYS A 28 -14.69 1.23 8.36
CA CYS A 28 -15.31 1.90 7.24
C CYS A 28 -16.71 2.34 7.64
N ILE A 29 -17.13 3.52 7.18
CA ILE A 29 -18.43 4.18 7.40
C ILE A 29 -19.68 3.30 7.07
N PHE A 30 -19.51 2.01 6.75
CA PHE A 30 -20.56 1.14 6.18
C PHE A 30 -20.53 -0.36 6.57
N ALA A 31 -19.72 -0.88 7.51
CA ALA A 31 -19.57 -2.34 7.60
C ALA A 31 -19.26 -2.97 8.97
N ASN A 32 -20.22 -3.62 9.64
CA ASN A 32 -19.91 -4.50 10.78
C ASN A 32 -19.17 -5.81 10.36
N ASP A 33 -18.71 -6.61 11.34
CA ASP A 33 -18.03 -7.91 11.12
C ASP A 33 -18.79 -8.78 10.10
N ALA A 34 -20.12 -8.87 10.21
CA ALA A 34 -20.96 -9.65 9.30
C ALA A 34 -20.99 -9.09 7.87
N HIS A 35 -20.92 -7.76 7.69
CA HIS A 35 -20.81 -7.12 6.38
C HIS A 35 -19.45 -7.44 5.73
N HIS A 36 -18.36 -7.27 6.49
CA HIS A 36 -17.01 -7.61 6.04
C HIS A 36 -16.86 -9.10 5.64
N PHE A 37 -17.56 -10.00 6.35
CA PHE A 37 -17.67 -11.40 5.95
C PHE A 37 -18.45 -11.58 4.65
N ARG A 38 -19.60 -10.91 4.48
CA ARG A 38 -20.42 -11.00 3.26
C ARG A 38 -19.68 -10.50 2.03
N GLU A 39 -18.94 -9.39 2.14
CA GLU A 39 -18.16 -8.84 1.03
C GLU A 39 -17.00 -9.74 0.60
N ARG A 40 -16.41 -10.46 1.56
CA ARG A 40 -15.25 -11.35 1.34
C ARG A 40 -15.67 -12.81 1.13
N ARG A 41 -16.95 -13.15 1.31
CA ARG A 41 -17.51 -14.44 0.90
C ARG A 41 -17.62 -14.49 -0.61
N ARG A 42 -16.95 -15.47 -1.21
CA ARG A 42 -16.99 -15.66 -2.67
C ARG A 42 -17.07 -17.14 -2.99
N VAL A 43 -18.24 -17.57 -3.46
CA VAL A 43 -18.42 -18.87 -4.10
C VAL A 43 -17.96 -18.76 -5.54
N PHE A 44 -17.07 -19.64 -5.97
CA PHE A 44 -16.55 -19.69 -7.34
C PHE A 44 -16.56 -21.12 -7.87
N ASN A 45 -16.58 -21.25 -9.20
CA ASN A 45 -16.62 -22.54 -9.86
C ASN A 45 -15.24 -23.22 -9.83
N ILE A 46 -15.03 -24.13 -8.87
CA ILE A 46 -13.77 -24.88 -8.72
C ILE A 46 -13.46 -25.73 -9.97
N PRO A 47 -14.39 -26.52 -10.55
CA PRO A 47 -14.16 -27.18 -11.83
C PRO A 47 -13.75 -26.22 -12.96
N GLY A 48 -14.35 -25.04 -13.01
CA GLY A 48 -13.98 -23.99 -13.95
C GLY A 48 -12.55 -23.51 -13.74
N LEU A 49 -12.14 -23.25 -12.49
CA LEU A 49 -10.78 -22.88 -12.14
C LEU A 49 -9.77 -23.97 -12.50
N PHE A 50 -10.09 -25.24 -12.22
CA PHE A 50 -9.23 -26.38 -12.57
C PHE A 50 -9.03 -26.49 -14.07
N ASN A 51 -10.09 -26.29 -14.87
CA ASN A 51 -9.99 -26.23 -16.32
C ASN A 51 -9.10 -25.07 -16.80
N THR A 52 -9.20 -23.90 -16.16
CA THR A 52 -8.32 -22.76 -16.47
C THR A 52 -6.86 -23.08 -16.14
N ILE A 53 -6.59 -23.70 -14.99
CA ILE A 53 -5.24 -24.14 -14.59
C ILE A 53 -4.70 -25.18 -15.57
N ALA A 54 -5.49 -26.20 -15.90
CA ALA A 54 -5.14 -27.26 -16.85
C ALA A 54 -4.75 -26.68 -18.21
N LYS A 55 -5.56 -25.75 -18.75
CA LYS A 55 -5.24 -25.03 -19.99
C LYS A 55 -3.96 -24.20 -19.88
N ALA A 56 -3.78 -23.45 -18.79
CA ALA A 56 -2.62 -22.58 -18.59
C ALA A 56 -1.31 -23.37 -18.39
N MET A 57 -1.40 -24.56 -17.80
CA MET A 57 -0.27 -25.45 -17.55
C MET A 57 -0.04 -26.47 -18.68
N ASN A 58 -0.94 -26.52 -19.66
CA ASN A 58 -0.96 -27.54 -20.72
C ASN A 58 -0.92 -28.96 -20.14
N CYS A 59 -1.77 -29.22 -19.13
CA CYS A 59 -1.88 -30.47 -18.40
C CYS A 59 -3.34 -30.91 -18.27
N GLY A 60 -3.58 -32.14 -17.79
CA GLY A 60 -4.92 -32.63 -17.44
C GLY A 60 -5.39 -32.11 -16.07
N THR A 61 -6.70 -32.08 -15.83
CA THR A 61 -7.26 -31.69 -14.52
C THR A 61 -6.95 -32.72 -13.43
N GLU A 62 -6.81 -33.99 -13.81
CA GLU A 62 -6.45 -35.13 -12.97
C GLU A 62 -5.03 -35.04 -12.41
N GLN A 63 -4.18 -34.21 -13.03
CA GLN A 63 -2.82 -33.96 -12.57
C GLN A 63 -2.77 -32.95 -11.42
N ILE A 64 -3.89 -32.29 -11.08
CA ILE A 64 -3.99 -31.44 -9.89
C ILE A 64 -4.23 -32.35 -8.68
N VAL A 65 -3.19 -32.54 -7.87
CA VAL A 65 -3.20 -33.48 -6.73
C VAL A 65 -3.54 -32.82 -5.40
N ASP A 66 -3.34 -31.50 -5.29
CA ASP A 66 -3.69 -30.74 -4.10
C ASP A 66 -4.19 -29.34 -4.45
N PHE A 67 -5.21 -28.88 -3.72
CA PHE A 67 -5.78 -27.54 -3.82
C PHE A 67 -6.22 -27.10 -2.42
N ARG A 68 -5.51 -26.11 -1.87
CA ARG A 68 -5.78 -25.62 -0.51
C ARG A 68 -5.65 -24.12 -0.41
N LYS A 69 -6.33 -23.54 0.57
CA LYS A 69 -6.19 -22.12 0.89
C LYS A 69 -4.80 -21.87 1.49
N LEU A 70 -4.05 -20.97 0.89
CA LEU A 70 -2.70 -20.60 1.35
C LEU A 70 -2.74 -19.38 2.26
N ALA A 71 -3.47 -18.35 1.85
CA ALA A 71 -3.58 -17.10 2.57
C ALA A 71 -4.84 -16.34 2.14
N GLU A 72 -5.24 -15.36 2.94
CA GLU A 72 -6.31 -14.43 2.62
C GLU A 72 -5.80 -13.01 2.91
N GLY A 73 -5.76 -12.16 1.89
CA GLY A 73 -5.42 -10.74 2.04
C GLY A 73 -6.66 -9.86 2.08
N GLY A 74 -6.49 -8.53 2.14
CA GLY A 74 -7.62 -7.59 2.13
C GLY A 74 -8.44 -7.61 0.83
N PHE A 75 -7.80 -7.93 -0.30
CA PHE A 75 -8.39 -7.83 -1.64
C PHE A 75 -8.51 -9.15 -2.40
N ASN A 76 -7.80 -10.20 -1.97
CA ASN A 76 -7.73 -11.47 -2.69
C ASN A 76 -7.64 -12.66 -1.73
N ARG A 77 -8.30 -13.76 -2.11
CA ARG A 77 -8.03 -15.09 -1.55
C ARG A 77 -6.95 -15.79 -2.36
N ILE A 78 -6.01 -16.42 -1.69
CA ILE A 78 -4.83 -17.03 -2.30
C ILE A 78 -4.87 -18.54 -2.06
N PHE A 79 -4.86 -19.32 -3.12
CA PHE A 79 -4.83 -20.78 -3.07
C PHE A 79 -3.48 -21.29 -3.56
N LEU A 80 -2.97 -22.33 -2.91
CA LEU A 80 -1.82 -23.09 -3.39
C LEU A 80 -2.35 -24.32 -4.12
N ILE A 81 -1.85 -24.54 -5.33
CA ILE A 81 -2.18 -25.70 -6.15
C ILE A 81 -0.89 -26.48 -6.38
N THR A 82 -0.94 -27.79 -6.17
CA THR A 82 0.17 -28.71 -6.42
C THR A 82 -0.22 -29.68 -7.51
N LEU A 83 0.66 -29.82 -8.51
CA LEU A 83 0.54 -30.81 -9.56
C LEU A 83 1.22 -32.13 -9.15
N ASP A 84 0.87 -33.24 -9.79
CA ASP A 84 1.50 -34.56 -9.65
C ASP A 84 3.03 -34.56 -9.87
N THR A 85 3.51 -33.57 -10.64
CA THR A 85 4.93 -33.28 -10.89
C THR A 85 5.62 -32.56 -9.73
N GLU A 86 4.95 -32.36 -8.58
CA GLU A 86 5.37 -31.53 -7.45
C GLU A 86 5.48 -30.02 -7.78
N PHE A 87 5.14 -29.61 -9.01
CA PHE A 87 5.13 -28.20 -9.38
C PHE A 87 4.00 -27.46 -8.65
N GLN A 88 4.34 -26.32 -8.04
CA GLN A 88 3.42 -25.51 -7.27
C GLN A 88 3.13 -24.17 -7.94
N LEU A 89 1.86 -23.78 -7.93
CA LEU A 89 1.40 -22.48 -8.39
C LEU A 89 0.42 -21.88 -7.39
N VAL A 90 0.23 -20.57 -7.50
CA VAL A 90 -0.72 -19.82 -6.69
C VAL A 90 -1.87 -19.34 -7.56
N ALA A 91 -3.10 -19.53 -7.08
CA ALA A 91 -4.27 -18.87 -7.62
C ALA A 91 -4.74 -17.71 -6.73
N ARG A 92 -4.76 -16.48 -7.25
CA ARG A 92 -5.36 -15.31 -6.61
C ARG A 92 -6.78 -15.12 -7.12
N ILE A 93 -7.74 -15.16 -6.20
CA ILE A 93 -9.15 -14.90 -6.49
C ILE A 93 -9.53 -13.57 -5.83
N PRO A 94 -9.75 -12.50 -6.61
CA PRO A 94 -10.08 -11.19 -6.04
C PRO A 94 -11.43 -11.20 -5.33
N TYR A 95 -11.67 -10.28 -4.41
CA TYR A 95 -13.02 -10.00 -3.91
C TYR A 95 -13.79 -9.12 -4.92
N PRO A 96 -15.13 -9.06 -4.86
CA PRO A 96 -15.94 -8.30 -5.82
C PRO A 96 -15.68 -6.77 -5.87
N LEU A 97 -14.86 -6.22 -4.97
CA LEU A 97 -14.73 -4.79 -4.65
C LEU A 97 -13.88 -3.94 -5.63
N LEU A 98 -13.03 -4.55 -6.45
CA LEU A 98 -12.11 -3.81 -7.34
C LEU A 98 -12.82 -3.32 -8.61
N VAL A 99 -12.85 -2.01 -8.90
CA VAL A 99 -13.29 -1.47 -10.21
C VAL A 99 -12.40 -0.27 -10.56
N PRO A 100 -11.83 -0.17 -11.78
CA PRO A 100 -12.00 -1.03 -12.96
C PRO A 100 -10.96 -2.15 -13.06
N LYS A 101 -11.44 -3.41 -13.02
CA LYS A 101 -10.59 -4.63 -12.97
C LYS A 101 -9.66 -4.77 -14.17
N ALA A 102 -10.12 -4.44 -15.38
CA ALA A 102 -9.41 -4.79 -16.60
C ALA A 102 -8.07 -4.03 -16.76
N TYR A 103 -8.07 -2.71 -16.52
CA TYR A 103 -6.84 -1.90 -16.60
C TYR A 103 -5.85 -2.24 -15.47
N ALA A 104 -6.34 -2.43 -14.25
CA ALA A 104 -5.48 -2.77 -13.12
C ALA A 104 -4.78 -4.13 -13.33
N VAL A 105 -5.54 -5.14 -13.77
CA VAL A 105 -5.03 -6.47 -14.04
C VAL A 105 -4.04 -6.45 -15.20
N ALA A 106 -4.41 -5.86 -16.34
CA ALA A 106 -3.54 -5.79 -17.51
C ALA A 106 -2.22 -5.08 -17.19
N SER A 107 -2.26 -4.01 -16.38
CA SER A 107 -1.04 -3.30 -16.00
C SER A 107 -0.16 -4.07 -15.01
N GLU A 108 -0.76 -4.72 -14.01
CA GLU A 108 -0.01 -5.52 -13.04
C GLU A 108 0.71 -6.69 -13.73
N VAL A 109 0.04 -7.44 -14.63
CA VAL A 109 0.69 -8.54 -15.38
C VAL A 109 1.88 -8.01 -16.18
N ALA A 110 1.66 -6.95 -16.97
CA ALA A 110 2.68 -6.39 -17.84
C ALA A 110 3.87 -5.83 -17.06
N THR A 111 3.60 -5.17 -15.92
CA THR A 111 4.65 -4.64 -15.05
C THR A 111 5.50 -5.76 -14.46
N MET A 112 4.86 -6.83 -13.95
CA MET A 112 5.58 -7.98 -13.38
C MET A 112 6.48 -8.65 -14.42
N ASP A 113 5.97 -8.93 -15.61
CA ASP A 113 6.74 -9.58 -16.68
C ASP A 113 7.87 -8.67 -17.20
N PHE A 114 7.60 -7.38 -17.38
CA PHE A 114 8.62 -6.40 -17.78
C PHE A 114 9.75 -6.34 -16.75
N LEU A 115 9.44 -6.17 -15.47
CA LEU A 115 10.45 -6.04 -14.41
C LEU A 115 11.21 -7.35 -14.20
N ARG A 116 10.55 -8.51 -14.31
CA ARG A 116 11.22 -9.82 -14.30
C ARG A 116 12.20 -9.95 -15.46
N SER A 117 11.86 -9.46 -16.65
CA SER A 117 12.78 -9.46 -17.81
C SER A 117 14.05 -8.61 -17.57
N LYS A 118 14.00 -7.66 -16.63
CA LYS A 118 15.15 -6.86 -16.18
C LYS A 118 15.93 -7.50 -15.03
N GLY A 119 15.61 -8.75 -14.65
CA GLY A 119 16.33 -9.52 -13.64
C GLY A 119 15.86 -9.30 -12.20
N LEU A 120 14.70 -8.67 -11.99
CA LEU A 120 14.13 -8.48 -10.65
C LEU A 120 13.49 -9.79 -10.11
N PRO A 121 13.58 -10.05 -8.80
CA PRO A 121 13.01 -11.23 -8.16
C PRO A 121 11.48 -11.08 -8.04
N ILE A 122 10.76 -11.35 -9.12
CA ILE A 122 9.30 -11.19 -9.24
C ILE A 122 8.73 -12.52 -9.74
N PRO A 123 7.65 -13.07 -9.16
CA PRO A 123 7.09 -14.35 -9.58
C PRO A 123 6.48 -14.25 -10.98
N LYS A 124 6.52 -15.34 -11.75
CA LYS A 124 5.97 -15.35 -13.10
C LYS A 124 4.44 -15.36 -13.06
N ALA A 125 3.79 -14.41 -13.74
CA ALA A 125 2.36 -14.46 -13.99
C ALA A 125 2.07 -15.39 -15.19
N LYS A 126 1.00 -16.19 -15.12
CA LYS A 126 0.61 -17.11 -16.20
C LYS A 126 -0.66 -16.69 -16.93
N THR A 127 -1.67 -16.23 -16.19
CA THR A 127 -2.97 -15.82 -16.77
C THR A 127 -3.62 -14.73 -15.91
N GLU A 128 -3.94 -13.57 -16.49
CA GLU A 128 -4.83 -12.52 -15.95
C GLU A 128 -4.68 -12.23 -14.44
N ASN A 129 -3.46 -12.28 -13.89
CA ASN A 129 -3.11 -12.24 -12.45
C ASN A 129 -3.74 -13.29 -11.54
N ILE A 130 -4.63 -14.14 -12.07
CA ILE A 130 -5.24 -15.23 -11.33
C ILE A 130 -4.21 -16.29 -11.03
N LEU A 131 -3.31 -16.65 -11.98
CA LEU A 131 -2.32 -17.70 -11.78
C LEU A 131 -0.90 -17.17 -11.79
N MET A 132 -0.12 -17.54 -10.79
CA MET A 132 1.28 -17.15 -10.64
C MET A 132 2.16 -18.29 -10.11
N GLU A 133 3.45 -18.19 -10.37
CA GLU A 133 4.47 -19.07 -9.78
C GLU A 133 4.46 -18.98 -8.25
N TYR A 134 4.48 -20.13 -7.56
CA TYR A 134 4.70 -20.15 -6.12
C TYR A 134 6.19 -20.05 -5.82
N VAL A 135 6.60 -19.00 -5.11
CA VAL A 135 7.98 -18.87 -4.62
C VAL A 135 8.06 -19.49 -3.23
N LYS A 136 8.80 -20.59 -3.09
CA LYS A 136 9.01 -21.26 -1.80
C LYS A 136 9.91 -20.40 -0.89
N GLY A 137 9.40 -19.99 0.27
CA GLY A 137 10.10 -19.17 1.26
C GLY A 137 9.16 -18.64 2.33
N THR A 138 9.70 -17.93 3.32
CA THR A 138 8.96 -17.36 4.45
C THR A 138 8.53 -15.94 4.13
N ASN A 139 7.34 -15.53 4.58
CA ASN A 139 6.93 -14.13 4.48
C ASN A 139 7.70 -13.32 5.54
N LEU A 140 8.31 -12.21 5.15
CA LEU A 140 9.16 -11.43 6.05
C LEU A 140 8.39 -10.92 7.29
N SER A 141 7.10 -10.60 7.18
CA SER A 141 6.29 -10.15 8.32
C SER A 141 6.18 -11.19 9.45
N GLN A 142 6.34 -12.49 9.13
CA GLN A 142 6.27 -13.58 10.11
C GLN A 142 7.51 -13.67 11.00
N ILE A 143 8.65 -13.18 10.53
CA ILE A 143 9.94 -13.29 11.23
C ILE A 143 10.54 -11.91 11.58
N TRP A 144 9.87 -10.82 11.19
CA TRP A 144 10.39 -9.45 11.29
C TRP A 144 10.80 -9.05 12.72
N SER A 145 10.03 -9.48 13.71
CA SER A 145 10.29 -9.24 15.13
C SER A 145 11.52 -10.00 15.65
N ASP A 146 11.86 -11.12 15.01
CA ASP A 146 12.93 -12.02 15.44
C ASP A 146 14.26 -11.74 14.73
N LEU A 147 14.25 -10.92 13.67
CA LEU A 147 15.46 -10.59 12.91
C LEU A 147 16.52 -9.91 13.79
N LYS A 148 17.75 -10.35 13.62
CA LYS A 148 18.94 -9.74 14.21
C LYS A 148 19.42 -8.54 13.39
N GLU A 149 20.29 -7.73 13.97
CA GLU A 149 20.81 -6.53 13.33
C GLU A 149 21.56 -6.84 12.02
N ASP A 150 22.39 -7.87 11.97
CA ASP A 150 23.11 -8.31 10.77
C ASP A 150 22.18 -8.77 9.65
N GLU A 151 21.09 -9.45 9.99
CA GLU A 151 20.04 -9.85 9.04
C GLU A 151 19.29 -8.62 8.50
N ILE A 152 18.97 -7.65 9.37
CA ILE A 152 18.37 -6.36 8.96
C ILE A 152 19.31 -5.62 8.00
N ILE A 153 20.60 -5.57 8.29
CA ILE A 153 21.61 -4.93 7.42
C ILE A 153 21.63 -5.60 6.05
N SER A 154 21.76 -6.93 6.02
CA SER A 154 21.77 -7.71 4.78
C SER A 154 20.49 -7.48 3.95
N LEU A 155 19.34 -7.45 4.61
CA LEU A 155 18.06 -7.19 3.95
C LEU A 155 17.98 -5.78 3.37
N MET A 156 18.45 -4.75 4.10
CA MET A 156 18.47 -3.37 3.61
C MET A 156 19.40 -3.20 2.41
N ASP A 157 20.53 -3.90 2.39
CA ASP A 157 21.44 -3.94 1.24
C ASP A 157 20.81 -4.59 0.01
N GLN A 158 20.16 -5.74 0.18
CA GLN A 158 19.46 -6.43 -0.91
C GLN A 158 18.32 -5.58 -1.46
N LEU A 159 17.53 -4.98 -0.58
CA LEU A 159 16.46 -4.07 -0.92
C LEU A 159 16.97 -2.85 -1.71
N ALA A 160 18.04 -2.20 -1.24
CA ALA A 160 18.61 -1.05 -1.94
C ALA A 160 19.12 -1.41 -3.34
N LYS A 161 19.68 -2.62 -3.52
CA LYS A 161 20.08 -3.15 -4.84
C LYS A 161 18.88 -3.40 -5.76
N VAL A 162 17.81 -3.99 -5.22
CA VAL A 162 16.55 -4.23 -5.94
C VAL A 162 15.92 -2.90 -6.40
N GLU A 163 15.84 -1.90 -5.52
CA GLU A 163 15.38 -0.55 -5.88
C GLU A 163 16.33 0.14 -6.88
N SER A 164 17.65 -0.10 -6.79
CA SER A 164 18.65 0.43 -7.73
C SER A 164 18.38 -0.06 -9.15
N THR A 165 18.14 -1.37 -9.31
CA THR A 165 17.77 -1.96 -10.60
C THR A 165 16.50 -1.32 -11.15
N MET A 166 15.43 -1.19 -10.33
CA MET A 166 14.17 -0.55 -10.78
C MET A 166 14.38 0.89 -11.24
N MET A 167 15.12 1.68 -10.46
CA MET A 167 15.30 3.11 -10.73
C MET A 167 16.32 3.41 -11.84
N SER A 168 17.14 2.42 -12.23
CA SER A 168 18.05 2.53 -13.37
C SER A 168 17.35 2.38 -14.72
N ILE A 169 16.11 1.85 -14.74
CA ILE A 169 15.34 1.69 -15.97
C ILE A 169 14.84 3.06 -16.42
N SER A 170 15.18 3.44 -17.65
CA SER A 170 14.72 4.68 -18.26
C SER A 170 13.37 4.48 -18.94
N PHE A 171 12.44 5.40 -18.72
CA PHE A 171 11.12 5.38 -19.34
C PHE A 171 10.88 6.66 -20.16
N PRO A 172 10.19 6.56 -21.31
CA PRO A 172 9.92 7.71 -22.18
C PRO A 172 8.83 8.66 -21.63
N ALA A 173 8.01 8.19 -20.69
CA ALA A 173 6.91 8.94 -20.09
C ALA A 173 6.54 8.39 -18.71
N GLY A 174 5.71 9.11 -17.96
CA GLY A 174 5.06 8.61 -16.75
C GLY A 174 3.74 7.89 -17.08
N GLY A 175 3.34 6.96 -16.22
CA GLY A 175 2.10 6.19 -16.36
C GLY A 175 2.24 4.71 -16.00
N SER A 176 1.20 3.95 -16.30
CA SER A 176 1.14 2.50 -16.06
C SER A 176 1.71 1.72 -17.25
N ILE A 177 2.41 0.62 -16.98
CA ILE A 177 2.97 -0.27 -18.02
C ILE A 177 1.90 -1.27 -18.45
N TYR A 178 1.77 -1.49 -19.76
CA TYR A 178 0.84 -2.45 -20.35
C TYR A 178 1.51 -3.25 -21.47
N TYR A 179 0.95 -4.41 -21.79
CA TYR A 179 1.12 -4.98 -23.12
C TYR A 179 0.41 -4.09 -24.15
N ALA A 180 1.08 -3.77 -25.25
CA ALA A 180 0.53 -2.89 -26.29
C ALA A 180 -0.81 -3.40 -26.85
N ARG A 181 -0.96 -4.73 -26.99
CA ARG A 181 -2.21 -5.36 -27.44
C ARG A 181 -3.36 -5.13 -26.43
N ASP A 182 -3.11 -5.34 -25.14
CA ASP A 182 -4.12 -5.27 -24.09
C ASP A 182 -4.61 -3.82 -23.98
N LEU A 183 -3.69 -2.86 -24.05
CA LEU A 183 -4.05 -1.44 -24.04
C LEU A 183 -4.89 -1.03 -25.25
N LYS A 184 -4.53 -1.52 -26.44
CA LYS A 184 -5.27 -1.26 -27.68
C LYS A 184 -6.67 -1.86 -27.64
N GLU A 185 -6.83 -3.04 -27.07
CA GLU A 185 -8.14 -3.69 -26.87
C GLU A 185 -9.00 -2.95 -25.84
N LEU A 186 -8.40 -2.49 -24.73
CA LEU A 186 -9.14 -1.83 -23.64
C LEU A 186 -9.55 -0.39 -23.96
N SER A 187 -8.70 0.35 -24.68
CA SER A 187 -8.82 1.81 -24.84
C SER A 187 -8.81 2.30 -26.29
N GLY A 188 -8.42 1.45 -27.25
CA GLY A 188 -8.11 1.87 -28.62
C GLY A 188 -6.78 2.64 -28.76
N ASN A 189 -6.06 2.88 -27.66
CA ASN A 189 -4.78 3.61 -27.65
C ASN A 189 -3.60 2.64 -27.84
N GLU A 190 -2.59 3.05 -28.61
CA GLU A 190 -1.38 2.24 -28.84
C GLU A 190 -0.30 2.43 -27.76
N GLY A 191 -0.47 3.43 -26.89
CA GLY A 191 0.47 3.76 -25.82
C GLY A 191 1.80 4.32 -26.33
N ILE A 192 2.72 4.59 -25.41
CA ILE A 192 4.09 4.99 -25.74
C ILE A 192 4.99 3.74 -25.60
N PRO A 193 5.62 3.25 -26.68
CA PRO A 193 6.49 2.07 -26.61
C PRO A 193 7.66 2.29 -25.64
N LEU A 194 8.00 1.28 -24.84
CA LEU A 194 9.13 1.35 -23.90
C LEU A 194 10.50 1.24 -24.59
N ASP A 195 10.56 0.66 -25.78
CA ASP A 195 11.80 0.51 -26.54
C ASP A 195 11.65 1.00 -28.00
N ASN A 196 12.73 1.56 -28.54
CA ASN A 196 13.00 1.60 -29.99
C ASN A 196 13.46 0.21 -30.47
N GLN A 197 12.66 -0.84 -30.24
CA GLN A 197 12.95 -2.19 -30.77
C GLN A 197 12.69 -2.24 -32.29
N ALA A 198 13.51 -1.51 -33.04
CA ALA A 198 13.89 -1.94 -34.35
C ALA A 198 14.83 -3.15 -34.15
N GLU A 199 14.45 -4.30 -34.69
CA GLU A 199 15.34 -5.46 -34.93
C GLU A 199 15.63 -6.45 -33.78
N SER A 200 14.71 -6.60 -32.81
CA SER A 200 14.63 -7.86 -32.04
C SER A 200 13.47 -8.70 -32.56
N ILE A 201 13.75 -9.93 -32.99
CA ILE A 201 12.81 -10.93 -33.53
C ILE A 201 11.92 -11.52 -32.41
N ALA A 202 11.63 -10.74 -31.36
CA ALA A 202 10.65 -11.12 -30.35
C ALA A 202 9.26 -10.91 -30.94
N PHE A 203 8.45 -11.97 -30.91
CA PHE A 203 7.09 -12.01 -31.44
C PHE A 203 6.31 -10.71 -31.13
N GLU A 204 5.50 -10.23 -32.09
CA GLU A 204 4.62 -9.06 -31.98
C GLU A 204 3.77 -8.99 -30.69
N LYS A 205 3.67 -10.11 -29.95
CA LYS A 205 2.92 -10.31 -28.72
C LYS A 205 3.55 -9.70 -27.44
N GLU A 206 4.81 -9.26 -27.45
CA GLU A 206 5.56 -8.91 -26.22
C GLU A 206 6.01 -7.44 -26.14
N ARG A 207 5.47 -6.55 -26.96
CA ARG A 207 5.80 -5.12 -26.87
C ARG A 207 5.12 -4.47 -25.66
N PHE A 208 5.92 -3.99 -24.72
CA PHE A 208 5.47 -3.17 -23.60
C PHE A 208 5.31 -1.71 -24.00
N CYS A 209 4.30 -1.05 -23.44
CA CYS A 209 4.02 0.37 -23.65
C CYS A 209 3.56 1.02 -22.35
N ILE A 210 3.55 2.35 -22.34
CA ILE A 210 2.94 3.17 -21.28
C ILE A 210 1.55 3.59 -21.74
N GLY A 211 0.55 3.25 -20.93
CA GLY A 211 -0.87 3.53 -21.21
C GLY A 211 -1.31 4.94 -20.83
N PRO A 212 -2.48 5.38 -21.35
CA PRO A 212 -2.76 6.79 -21.53
C PRO A 212 -3.26 7.46 -20.26
N ILE A 213 -2.63 8.57 -19.91
CA ILE A 213 -3.25 9.90 -20.00
C ILE A 213 -2.26 10.75 -20.79
N GLU A 214 -2.74 11.61 -21.69
CA GLU A 214 -1.99 12.58 -22.53
C GLU A 214 -0.53 12.71 -22.14
N GLN A 215 0.40 12.19 -22.98
CA GLN A 215 1.87 12.28 -22.82
C GLN A 215 2.22 12.92 -21.49
N LEU A 216 2.27 12.14 -20.39
CA LEU A 216 2.43 12.73 -19.06
C LEU A 216 3.82 13.36 -19.00
N LYS A 217 3.95 14.57 -19.55
CA LYS A 217 5.06 15.47 -19.36
C LYS A 217 5.09 15.72 -17.86
N MET A 218 6.26 16.07 -17.37
CA MET A 218 6.52 16.29 -15.94
C MET A 218 5.37 16.97 -15.18
N LYS A 219 4.78 18.01 -15.77
CA LYS A 219 3.66 18.77 -15.18
C LYS A 219 2.35 17.98 -15.16
N SER A 220 2.01 17.24 -16.21
CA SER A 220 0.78 16.45 -16.30
C SER A 220 0.70 15.37 -15.22
N VAL A 221 1.82 14.75 -14.83
CA VAL A 221 1.86 13.77 -13.73
C VAL A 221 1.33 14.35 -12.43
N LEU A 222 1.73 15.59 -12.12
CA LEU A 222 1.33 16.28 -10.89
C LEU A 222 -0.16 16.63 -10.88
N PHE A 223 -0.77 16.80 -12.05
CA PHE A 223 -2.18 17.15 -12.17
C PHE A 223 -3.10 15.94 -12.18
N ALA A 224 -2.71 14.86 -12.88
CA ALA A 224 -3.61 13.77 -13.26
C ALA A 224 -4.38 13.16 -12.08
N GLY A 225 -3.73 12.87 -10.95
CA GLY A 225 -4.41 12.34 -9.78
C GLY A 225 -5.38 13.33 -9.16
N ALA A 226 -4.99 14.59 -9.02
CA ALA A 226 -5.86 15.65 -8.48
C ALA A 226 -7.05 15.96 -9.40
N GLU A 227 -6.87 15.93 -10.73
CA GLU A 227 -7.95 16.13 -11.70
C GLU A 227 -8.95 14.98 -11.71
N LYS A 228 -8.47 13.74 -11.57
CA LYS A 228 -9.32 12.55 -11.37
C LYS A 228 -10.21 12.73 -10.13
N GLU A 229 -9.61 13.06 -8.98
CA GLU A 229 -10.37 13.28 -7.74
C GLU A 229 -11.28 14.50 -7.83
N LEU A 230 -10.87 15.56 -8.53
CA LEU A 230 -11.71 16.75 -8.77
C LEU A 230 -12.94 16.39 -9.60
N ALA A 231 -12.79 15.57 -10.65
CA ALA A 231 -13.90 15.11 -11.47
C ALA A 231 -14.92 14.29 -10.66
N TYR A 232 -14.43 13.44 -9.74
CA TYR A 232 -15.27 12.70 -8.80
C TYR A 232 -15.98 13.66 -7.82
N LEU A 233 -15.23 14.54 -7.15
CA LEU A 233 -15.77 15.41 -6.11
C LEU A 233 -16.68 16.53 -6.65
N ASN A 234 -16.55 16.96 -7.91
CA ASN A 234 -17.51 17.90 -8.50
C ASN A 234 -18.94 17.34 -8.55
N GLN A 235 -19.10 16.02 -8.43
CA GLN A 235 -20.39 15.35 -8.35
C GLN A 235 -20.91 15.20 -6.91
N PHE A 236 -20.02 15.24 -5.89
CA PHE A 236 -20.33 14.88 -4.50
C PHE A 236 -19.89 15.90 -3.42
N GLY A 237 -19.26 17.03 -3.78
CA GLY A 237 -18.72 18.00 -2.82
C GLY A 237 -18.16 19.30 -3.44
N ALA A 238 -17.43 20.08 -2.63
CA ALA A 238 -16.80 21.35 -3.03
C ALA A 238 -15.25 21.30 -2.87
N PRO A 239 -14.49 20.88 -3.89
CA PRO A 239 -13.06 20.55 -3.77
C PRO A 239 -12.13 21.78 -3.86
N ARG A 240 -12.24 22.71 -2.91
CA ARG A 240 -11.50 24.00 -2.94
C ARG A 240 -10.00 23.78 -2.81
N ASN A 241 -9.55 22.80 -2.02
CA ASN A 241 -8.13 22.55 -1.80
C ASN A 241 -7.45 21.87 -2.99
N LEU A 242 -8.12 20.98 -3.73
CA LEU A 242 -7.56 20.42 -4.97
C LEU A 242 -7.34 21.51 -6.02
N ALA A 243 -8.31 22.42 -6.19
CA ALA A 243 -8.15 23.56 -7.08
C ALA A 243 -6.96 24.46 -6.68
N ARG A 244 -6.71 24.65 -5.38
CA ARG A 244 -5.51 25.35 -4.89
C ARG A 244 -4.23 24.60 -5.23
N TYR A 245 -4.20 23.30 -5.03
CA TYR A 245 -3.05 22.45 -5.38
C TYR A 245 -2.72 22.53 -6.87
N LEU A 246 -3.71 22.45 -7.76
CA LEU A 246 -3.49 22.57 -9.22
C LEU A 246 -2.80 23.91 -9.59
N ARG A 247 -3.05 24.99 -8.84
CA ARG A 247 -2.37 26.28 -9.07
C ARG A 247 -0.91 26.29 -8.61
N LEU A 248 -0.54 25.43 -7.65
CA LEU A 248 0.80 25.33 -7.06
C LEU A 248 1.65 24.25 -7.74
N ALA A 249 1.02 23.19 -8.25
CA ALA A 249 1.66 22.00 -8.81
C ALA A 249 2.78 22.30 -9.83
N PRO A 250 2.65 23.25 -10.79
CA PRO A 250 3.74 23.58 -11.71
C PRO A 250 5.07 23.96 -11.04
N SER A 251 5.03 24.53 -9.84
CA SER A 251 6.21 24.99 -9.08
C SER A 251 6.80 23.89 -8.19
N LEU A 252 6.19 22.70 -8.17
CA LEU A 252 6.73 21.54 -7.45
C LEU A 252 7.80 20.81 -8.25
N VAL A 253 7.87 21.00 -9.57
CA VAL A 253 8.91 20.39 -10.41
C VAL A 253 10.29 20.92 -9.98
N PRO A 254 11.25 20.07 -9.59
CA PRO A 254 12.60 20.50 -9.28
C PRO A 254 13.32 21.07 -10.51
N ASP A 255 14.20 22.05 -10.29
CA ASP A 255 15.07 22.60 -11.35
C ASP A 255 16.17 21.60 -11.79
N ASP A 256 16.41 20.54 -11.02
CA ASP A 256 17.38 19.50 -11.34
C ASP A 256 16.76 18.44 -12.27
N ASP A 257 17.10 18.49 -13.56
CA ASP A 257 16.61 17.56 -14.60
C ASP A 257 16.83 16.08 -14.27
N SER A 258 17.87 15.74 -13.49
CA SER A 258 18.11 14.34 -13.12
C SER A 258 17.06 13.78 -12.16
N LEU A 259 16.33 14.64 -11.44
CA LEU A 259 15.22 14.26 -10.57
C LEU A 259 13.89 14.14 -11.35
N SER A 260 13.88 14.66 -12.56
CA SER A 260 12.78 14.61 -13.52
C SER A 260 12.86 13.35 -14.42
N ALA A 261 13.85 12.49 -14.25
CA ALA A 261 13.89 11.21 -14.95
C ALA A 261 12.73 10.30 -14.48
N PHE A 262 12.01 9.72 -15.44
CA PHE A 262 10.96 8.74 -15.15
C PHE A 262 11.58 7.42 -14.72
N CYS A 263 11.12 6.91 -13.58
CA CYS A 263 11.52 5.62 -13.05
C CYS A 263 10.32 4.91 -12.41
N ILE A 264 10.53 3.65 -12.03
CA ILE A 264 9.54 2.85 -11.32
C ILE A 264 10.05 2.49 -9.94
N ARG A 265 9.14 2.41 -8.99
CA ARG A 265 9.36 1.89 -7.64
C ARG A 265 8.17 1.03 -7.27
N HIS A 266 8.38 0.05 -6.41
CA HIS A 266 7.30 -0.70 -5.82
C HIS A 266 6.31 0.23 -5.08
N PRO A 267 5.00 0.12 -5.32
CA PRO A 267 3.99 1.02 -4.76
C PRO A 267 3.78 0.81 -3.25
N ASP A 268 3.81 -0.43 -2.79
CA ASP A 268 3.62 -0.79 -1.39
C ASP A 268 4.67 -1.77 -0.88
N LEU A 269 5.89 -1.29 -0.68
CA LEU A 269 6.98 -2.16 -0.23
C LEU A 269 6.90 -2.31 1.29
N THR A 270 6.11 -3.27 1.75
CA THR A 270 5.99 -3.67 3.16
C THR A 270 6.68 -5.01 3.38
N ASP A 271 6.88 -5.38 4.64
CA ASP A 271 7.37 -6.70 5.03
C ASP A 271 6.44 -7.83 4.56
N SER A 272 5.13 -7.60 4.57
CA SER A 272 4.13 -8.55 4.04
C SER A 272 4.28 -8.85 2.55
N ASN A 273 4.92 -7.97 1.78
CA ASN A 273 5.12 -8.11 0.33
C ASN A 273 6.51 -8.67 -0.05
N LEU A 274 7.29 -9.12 0.94
CA LEU A 274 8.62 -9.70 0.72
C LEU A 274 8.66 -11.17 1.14
N ARG A 275 9.18 -12.02 0.25
CA ARG A 275 9.52 -13.42 0.57
C ARG A 275 11.02 -13.59 0.72
N VAL A 276 11.41 -14.30 1.75
CA VAL A 276 12.82 -14.52 2.12
C VAL A 276 13.10 -16.01 2.34
N SER A 277 14.35 -16.42 2.11
CA SER A 277 14.87 -17.72 2.53
C SER A 277 15.61 -17.56 3.85
N THR A 278 15.35 -18.51 4.76
CA THR A 278 16.05 -18.70 6.04
C THR A 278 16.97 -19.93 6.01
N ASP A 279 17.10 -20.59 4.85
CA ASP A 279 17.82 -21.88 4.74
C ASP A 279 19.34 -21.70 4.59
N SER A 280 19.80 -20.46 4.37
CA SER A 280 21.21 -20.11 4.18
C SER A 280 21.77 -19.39 5.42
N ASP A 281 23.10 -19.31 5.53
CA ASP A 281 23.79 -18.57 6.60
C ASP A 281 23.42 -17.07 6.65
N CYS A 282 22.76 -16.54 5.62
CA CYS A 282 22.23 -15.19 5.58
C CYS A 282 20.82 -15.15 4.99
N LEU A 283 20.00 -14.23 5.52
CA LEU A 283 18.64 -13.98 5.02
C LEU A 283 18.70 -13.52 3.56
N GLN A 284 18.04 -14.24 2.65
CA GLN A 284 18.04 -13.93 1.21
C GLN A 284 16.65 -13.52 0.73
N MET A 285 16.54 -12.38 0.04
CA MET A 285 15.30 -11.96 -0.64
C MET A 285 15.07 -12.81 -1.88
N LEU A 286 13.95 -13.53 -1.89
CA LEU A 286 13.57 -14.43 -2.99
C LEU A 286 12.58 -13.79 -3.96
N SER A 287 11.67 -12.97 -3.44
CA SER A 287 10.58 -12.41 -4.26
C SER A 287 9.97 -11.14 -3.66
N VAL A 288 9.61 -10.21 -4.53
CA VAL A 288 8.80 -9.02 -4.25
C VAL A 288 7.41 -9.21 -4.85
N LEU A 289 6.39 -9.17 -4.00
CA LEU A 289 4.99 -9.43 -4.32
C LEU A 289 4.19 -8.14 -4.41
N ASP A 290 3.00 -8.24 -5.00
CA ASP A 290 1.97 -7.20 -5.03
C ASP A 290 2.33 -5.92 -5.79
N TRP A 291 2.40 -6.05 -7.11
CA TRP A 291 2.70 -4.95 -8.04
C TRP A 291 1.47 -4.17 -8.48
N GLN A 292 0.36 -4.29 -7.75
CA GLN A 292 -0.87 -3.57 -8.02
C GLN A 292 -0.64 -2.06 -7.88
N HIS A 293 -1.17 -1.29 -8.83
CA HIS A 293 -1.01 0.17 -8.88
C HIS A 293 0.43 0.67 -9.07
N ALA A 294 1.37 -0.19 -9.43
CA ALA A 294 2.72 0.24 -9.79
C ALA A 294 2.68 1.22 -10.97
N ALA A 295 3.37 2.36 -10.81
CA ALA A 295 3.37 3.43 -11.79
C ALA A 295 4.78 3.97 -12.02
N VAL A 296 5.04 4.31 -13.28
CA VAL A 296 6.22 5.07 -13.69
C VAL A 296 5.97 6.53 -13.36
N LEU A 297 6.82 7.11 -12.51
CA LEU A 297 6.73 8.50 -12.08
C LEU A 297 8.13 9.13 -12.13
N PRO A 298 8.21 10.47 -12.17
CA PRO A 298 9.47 11.18 -11.96
C PRO A 298 10.14 10.75 -10.65
N LEU A 299 11.46 10.62 -10.67
CA LEU A 299 12.26 10.17 -9.53
C LEU A 299 11.95 10.94 -8.24
N PHE A 300 11.75 12.26 -8.33
CA PHE A 300 11.47 13.08 -7.16
C PHE A 300 10.16 12.69 -6.44
N LEU A 301 9.18 12.12 -7.15
CA LEU A 301 7.92 11.63 -6.56
C LEU A 301 8.08 10.26 -5.89
N HIS A 302 9.00 9.42 -6.39
CA HIS A 302 9.35 8.13 -5.78
C HIS A 302 10.26 8.26 -4.56
N ALA A 303 10.88 9.43 -4.36
CA ALA A 303 11.88 9.71 -3.33
C ALA A 303 11.29 10.13 -1.98
N GLU A 304 10.27 9.41 -1.52
CA GLU A 304 9.76 9.52 -0.15
C GLU A 304 10.56 8.65 0.84
N ARG A 305 10.70 9.14 2.08
CA ARG A 305 11.26 8.38 3.21
C ARG A 305 10.27 7.30 3.66
N ARG A 306 10.66 6.03 3.51
CA ARG A 306 9.88 4.85 3.90
C ARG A 306 9.47 4.81 5.38
N VAL A 307 10.30 5.35 6.28
CA VAL A 307 10.01 5.41 7.72
C VAL A 307 9.79 6.86 8.15
N ARG A 308 8.52 7.28 8.20
CA ARG A 308 8.15 8.62 8.67
C ARG A 308 8.29 8.72 10.19
N GLY A 309 8.86 9.82 10.68
CA GLY A 309 8.79 10.22 12.10
C GLY A 309 9.73 9.51 13.08
N VAL A 310 10.59 8.60 12.63
CA VAL A 310 11.33 7.72 13.56
C VAL A 310 12.72 8.25 13.94
N SER A 311 13.45 8.94 13.06
CA SER A 311 14.64 9.70 13.43
C SER A 311 14.94 10.90 12.54
N ARG A 312 15.13 12.07 13.17
CA ARG A 312 15.64 13.29 12.51
C ARG A 312 17.17 13.30 12.40
N LYS A 313 17.86 12.48 13.20
CA LYS A 313 19.33 12.40 13.24
C LYS A 313 19.79 11.01 12.77
N MET A 314 20.73 10.95 11.84
CA MET A 314 21.29 9.71 11.29
C MET A 314 22.26 9.08 12.31
N VAL A 315 21.73 8.63 13.45
CA VAL A 315 22.48 8.02 14.55
C VAL A 315 22.16 6.53 14.57
N LYS A 316 23.21 5.70 14.62
CA LYS A 316 23.06 4.26 14.82
C LYS A 316 22.58 4.00 16.25
N HIS A 317 21.60 3.11 16.39
CA HIS A 317 21.10 2.63 17.68
C HIS A 317 21.40 1.15 17.80
N GLU A 318 21.71 0.67 19.00
CA GLU A 318 21.88 -0.76 19.29
C GLU A 318 20.56 -1.35 19.79
N LEU A 319 20.27 -2.60 19.42
CA LEU A 319 19.13 -3.34 19.96
C LEU A 319 19.48 -3.88 21.36
N PRO A 320 18.57 -3.82 22.34
CA PRO A 320 18.78 -4.42 23.65
C PRO A 320 19.01 -5.94 23.57
N ASP A 321 19.92 -6.47 24.38
CA ASP A 321 20.13 -7.92 24.50
C ASP A 321 18.97 -8.60 25.26
N GLY A 322 18.37 -9.64 24.65
CA GLY A 322 17.42 -10.55 25.32
C GLY A 322 15.93 -10.18 25.17
N HIS A 323 15.39 -10.34 23.96
CA HIS A 323 13.98 -10.11 23.60
C HIS A 323 12.97 -10.77 24.57
N ASP A 324 13.30 -11.95 25.09
CA ASP A 324 12.42 -12.77 25.94
C ASP A 324 12.24 -12.24 27.38
N LYS A 325 12.99 -11.21 27.79
CA LYS A 325 12.99 -10.68 29.17
C LYS A 325 12.51 -9.24 29.30
N LEU A 326 12.04 -8.64 28.20
CA LEU A 326 11.64 -7.24 28.16
C LEU A 326 10.24 -7.02 28.74
N THR A 327 10.07 -5.98 29.57
CA THR A 327 8.74 -5.53 29.98
C THR A 327 7.99 -4.91 28.79
N GLU A 328 6.66 -4.77 28.86
CA GLU A 328 5.90 -4.15 27.74
C GLU A 328 6.39 -2.75 27.37
N LYS A 329 6.81 -1.95 28.36
CA LYS A 329 7.42 -0.65 28.12
C LYS A 329 8.76 -0.75 27.38
N ASP A 330 9.55 -1.78 27.70
CA ASP A 330 10.82 -2.03 27.03
C ASP A 330 10.62 -2.55 25.59
N LYS A 331 9.54 -3.31 25.35
CA LYS A 331 9.16 -3.75 23.99
C LYS A 331 8.75 -2.59 23.09
N ASP A 332 7.99 -1.62 23.60
CA ASP A 332 7.67 -0.41 22.82
C ASP A 332 8.92 0.40 22.48
N GLN A 333 9.84 0.50 23.45
CA GLN A 333 11.10 1.18 23.26
C GLN A 333 11.99 0.44 22.25
N GLU A 334 12.05 -0.90 22.30
CA GLU A 334 12.71 -1.75 21.31
C GLU A 334 12.12 -1.55 19.91
N ARG A 335 10.79 -1.57 19.75
CA ARG A 335 10.11 -1.33 18.46
C ARG A 335 10.52 0.00 17.84
N VAL A 336 10.60 1.06 18.64
CA VAL A 336 11.07 2.37 18.19
C VAL A 336 12.54 2.31 17.77
N LEU A 337 13.41 1.68 18.56
CA LEU A 337 14.83 1.51 18.24
C LEU A 337 15.03 0.69 16.96
N ARG A 338 14.30 -0.41 16.78
CA ARG A 338 14.32 -1.24 15.57
C ARG A 338 13.91 -0.45 14.33
N ARG A 339 12.83 0.34 14.41
CA ARG A 339 12.45 1.24 13.29
C ARG A 339 13.55 2.28 13.00
N ARG A 340 14.25 2.80 14.01
CA ARG A 340 15.38 3.74 13.82
C ARG A 340 16.56 3.06 13.15
N LEU A 341 16.89 1.85 13.58
CA LEU A 341 17.95 1.02 13.00
C LEU A 341 17.67 0.72 11.53
N VAL A 342 16.45 0.27 11.21
CA VAL A 342 16.00 0.04 9.82
C VAL A 342 16.11 1.32 8.99
N HIS A 343 15.61 2.46 9.51
CA HIS A 343 15.73 3.73 8.82
C HIS A 343 17.19 4.12 8.56
N TYR A 344 18.07 3.95 9.54
CA TYR A 344 19.50 4.23 9.42
C TYR A 344 20.16 3.37 8.34
N HIS A 345 19.99 2.04 8.42
CA HIS A 345 20.59 1.12 7.46
C HIS A 345 19.98 1.22 6.08
N TYR A 346 18.68 1.49 5.95
CA TYR A 346 18.05 1.76 4.65
C TYR A 346 18.71 2.96 3.95
N ASN A 347 18.90 4.07 4.66
CA ASN A 347 19.52 5.27 4.08
C ASN A 347 20.99 5.01 3.71
N LEU A 348 21.74 4.31 4.56
CA LEU A 348 23.14 3.95 4.28
C LEU A 348 23.27 3.02 3.07
N SER A 349 22.43 1.97 3.03
CA SER A 349 22.39 0.98 1.94
C SER A 349 21.99 1.66 0.63
N THR A 350 21.00 2.56 0.68
CA THR A 350 20.57 3.37 -0.47
C THR A 350 21.69 4.30 -0.94
N ALA A 351 22.38 5.02 -0.05
CA ALA A 351 23.51 5.85 -0.41
C ALA A 351 24.64 5.07 -1.09
N THR A 352 24.83 3.82 -0.66
CA THR A 352 25.87 2.92 -1.18
C THR A 352 25.50 2.32 -2.53
N HIS A 353 24.29 1.75 -2.64
CA HIS A 353 23.89 0.90 -3.76
C HIS A 353 22.97 1.60 -4.78
N ASN A 354 22.28 2.66 -4.38
CA ASN A 354 21.29 3.36 -5.21
C ASN A 354 21.45 4.89 -5.11
N ARG A 355 22.53 5.39 -5.73
CA ARG A 355 22.86 6.82 -5.72
C ARG A 355 21.77 7.68 -6.37
N ILE A 356 21.04 7.15 -7.35
CA ILE A 356 19.91 7.80 -8.02
C ILE A 356 18.83 8.09 -6.98
N HIS A 357 18.38 7.07 -6.24
CA HIS A 357 17.38 7.25 -5.20
C HIS A 357 17.85 8.13 -4.06
N HIS A 358 19.08 7.92 -3.60
CA HIS A 358 19.66 8.71 -2.51
C HIS A 358 19.64 10.21 -2.85
N LYS A 359 19.94 10.59 -4.09
CA LYS A 359 19.88 11.98 -4.55
C LYS A 359 18.51 12.60 -4.30
N GLY A 360 17.42 11.89 -4.65
CA GLY A 360 16.06 12.35 -4.37
C GLY A 360 15.75 12.42 -2.87
N LEU A 361 16.19 11.43 -2.07
CA LEU A 361 15.94 11.39 -0.63
C LEU A 361 16.58 12.57 0.13
N VAL A 362 17.77 13.01 -0.28
CA VAL A 362 18.48 14.13 0.35
C VAL A 362 18.24 15.47 -0.34
N HIS A 363 17.49 15.50 -1.45
CA HIS A 363 17.23 16.75 -2.17
C HIS A 363 16.38 17.71 -1.32
N PRO A 364 16.81 18.99 -1.18
CA PRO A 364 16.04 20.01 -0.48
C PRO A 364 14.56 20.04 -0.86
N LEU A 365 13.71 20.08 0.16
CA LEU A 365 12.25 20.17 0.07
C LEU A 365 11.56 18.98 -0.62
N ASN A 366 12.29 17.96 -1.08
CA ASN A 366 11.67 16.82 -1.75
C ASN A 366 10.64 16.08 -0.89
N PRO A 367 10.85 15.88 0.43
CA PRO A 367 9.81 15.32 1.29
C PRO A 367 8.50 16.11 1.29
N TYR A 368 8.55 17.44 1.09
CA TYR A 368 7.34 18.26 0.98
C TYR A 368 6.64 18.03 -0.36
N ARG A 369 7.40 17.90 -1.45
CA ARG A 369 6.88 17.58 -2.80
C ARG A 369 6.16 16.24 -2.82
N CYS A 370 6.80 15.18 -2.31
CA CYS A 370 6.19 13.85 -2.20
C CYS A 370 4.91 13.90 -1.36
N ARG A 371 4.99 14.51 -0.16
CA ARG A 371 3.87 14.54 0.78
C ARG A 371 2.63 15.20 0.18
N ILE A 372 2.79 16.36 -0.46
CA ILE A 372 1.63 17.06 -1.04
C ILE A 372 1.08 16.35 -2.27
N PHE A 373 1.95 15.77 -3.10
CA PHE A 373 1.54 14.96 -4.24
C PHE A 373 0.69 13.77 -3.78
N ILE A 374 1.19 12.96 -2.82
CA ILE A 374 0.48 11.79 -2.29
C ILE A 374 -0.91 12.17 -1.79
N HIS A 375 -1.02 13.23 -0.99
CA HIS A 375 -2.31 13.69 -0.47
C HIS A 375 -3.26 14.22 -1.57
N ALA A 376 -2.72 14.79 -2.65
CA ALA A 376 -3.52 15.25 -3.78
C ALA A 376 -4.03 14.12 -4.67
N THR A 377 -3.36 12.95 -4.65
CA THR A 377 -3.68 11.78 -5.49
C THR A 377 -4.35 10.63 -4.74
N ASP A 378 -4.52 10.76 -3.43
CA ASP A 378 -5.19 9.76 -2.59
C ASP A 378 -6.66 9.56 -3.01
N MET A 379 -7.35 8.56 -2.47
CA MET A 379 -8.79 8.40 -2.70
C MET A 379 -9.58 9.34 -1.78
N TRP A 380 -10.39 10.24 -2.35
CA TRP A 380 -11.07 11.26 -1.55
C TRP A 380 -12.52 10.90 -1.24
N GLU A 381 -12.84 10.82 0.06
CA GLU A 381 -14.21 10.91 0.58
C GLU A 381 -14.62 12.36 0.93
N GLY A 382 -13.68 13.30 0.85
CA GLY A 382 -13.86 14.71 1.20
C GLY A 382 -12.52 15.43 1.43
N GLU A 383 -12.55 16.73 1.78
CA GLU A 383 -11.31 17.47 2.09
C GLU A 383 -10.63 16.92 3.35
N THR A 384 -9.36 16.52 3.25
CA THR A 384 -8.62 15.99 4.41
C THR A 384 -7.83 17.08 5.15
N ILE A 385 -7.80 16.99 6.48
CA ILE A 385 -7.00 17.89 7.35
C ILE A 385 -5.51 17.81 6.96
N LYS A 386 -5.02 16.60 6.64
CA LYS A 386 -3.61 16.39 6.25
C LYS A 386 -3.24 17.12 4.97
N PHE A 387 -4.13 17.12 3.98
CA PHE A 387 -3.89 17.85 2.75
C PHE A 387 -3.95 19.37 2.92
N LEU A 388 -4.95 19.87 3.66
CA LEU A 388 -5.04 21.29 3.98
C LEU A 388 -3.77 21.79 4.68
N TYR A 389 -3.29 21.06 5.68
CA TYR A 389 -2.08 21.41 6.40
C TYR A 389 -0.84 21.36 5.49
N ALA A 390 -0.73 20.35 4.62
CA ALA A 390 0.35 20.26 3.63
C ALA A 390 0.34 21.44 2.65
N LEU A 391 -0.84 21.93 2.24
CA LEU A 391 -0.98 23.13 1.42
C LEU A 391 -0.56 24.40 2.15
N ILE A 392 -0.96 24.56 3.43
CA ILE A 392 -0.57 25.72 4.25
C ILE A 392 0.95 25.74 4.44
N ASP A 393 1.57 24.60 4.74
CA ASP A 393 3.03 24.45 4.83
C ASP A 393 3.72 24.87 3.51
N LEU A 394 3.18 24.44 2.36
CA LEU A 394 3.71 24.81 1.05
C LEU A 394 3.59 26.31 0.79
N VAL A 395 2.46 26.93 1.13
CA VAL A 395 2.23 28.37 0.95
C VAL A 395 3.13 29.19 1.89
N ARG A 396 3.30 28.78 3.15
CA ARG A 396 4.22 29.42 4.10
C ARG A 396 5.68 29.31 3.64
N GLY A 397 6.04 28.17 3.07
CA GLY A 397 7.37 27.91 2.51
C GLY A 397 7.55 28.37 1.06
N TRP A 398 6.60 29.11 0.47
CA TRP A 398 6.55 29.36 -0.97
C TRP A 398 7.84 29.98 -1.53
N GLY A 399 8.50 30.86 -0.77
CA GLY A 399 9.75 31.48 -1.19
C GLY A 399 10.88 30.49 -1.52
N TYR A 400 10.80 29.25 -1.03
CA TYR A 400 11.75 28.17 -1.36
C TYR A 400 11.38 27.37 -2.62
N PHE A 401 10.15 27.51 -3.12
CA PHE A 401 9.64 26.82 -4.32
C PHE A 401 9.46 27.79 -5.50
N ALA A 402 9.28 29.08 -5.22
CA ALA A 402 9.05 30.10 -6.23
C ALA A 402 10.28 30.25 -7.14
N THR A 403 10.08 30.09 -8.43
CA THR A 403 11.06 30.55 -9.42
C THR A 403 10.99 32.08 -9.51
N ASP A 404 12.16 32.71 -9.60
CA ASP A 404 12.31 34.16 -9.84
C ASP A 404 11.54 35.09 -8.86
N GLY A 405 11.28 34.63 -7.63
CA GLY A 405 10.58 35.41 -6.61
C GLY A 405 9.08 35.63 -6.90
N ALA A 406 8.47 34.78 -7.72
CA ALA A 406 7.04 34.84 -8.03
C ALA A 406 6.16 34.83 -6.77
N THR A 407 5.12 35.67 -6.76
CA THR A 407 4.15 35.69 -5.66
C THR A 407 3.35 34.39 -5.60
N CYS A 408 3.01 33.95 -4.39
CA CYS A 408 2.23 32.72 -4.23
C CYS A 408 0.83 32.89 -4.83
N PRO A 409 0.39 32.01 -5.75
CA PRO A 409 -0.94 32.13 -6.33
C PRO A 409 -2.06 31.83 -5.31
N VAL A 410 -1.73 31.15 -4.21
CA VAL A 410 -2.69 30.77 -3.17
C VAL A 410 -2.40 31.54 -1.90
N VAL A 411 -3.44 32.16 -1.33
CA VAL A 411 -3.37 32.86 -0.05
C VAL A 411 -4.41 32.27 0.89
N PHE A 412 -3.98 31.98 2.11
CA PHE A 412 -4.87 31.60 3.21
C PHE A 412 -5.01 32.80 4.15
N THR A 413 -6.24 33.07 4.59
CA THR A 413 -6.47 34.06 5.64
C THR A 413 -5.96 33.53 6.98
N GLU A 414 -5.49 34.41 7.86
CA GLU A 414 -4.99 34.02 9.19
C GLU A 414 -5.99 33.15 9.97
N LYS A 415 -7.29 33.46 9.88
CA LYS A 415 -8.37 32.67 10.50
C LYS A 415 -8.37 31.19 10.04
N VAL A 416 -8.10 30.94 8.76
CA VAL A 416 -8.07 29.58 8.20
C VAL A 416 -6.82 28.85 8.66
N ILE A 417 -5.70 29.56 8.75
CA ILE A 417 -4.43 29.01 9.22
C ILE A 417 -4.55 28.55 10.67
N VAL A 418 -5.04 29.42 11.56
CA VAL A 418 -5.25 29.10 12.98
C VAL A 418 -6.21 27.92 13.14
N ALA A 419 -7.34 27.93 12.43
CA ALA A 419 -8.29 26.81 12.48
C ALA A 419 -7.68 25.48 11.98
N ALA A 420 -6.86 25.52 10.92
CA ALA A 420 -6.19 24.33 10.42
C ALA A 420 -5.12 23.79 11.39
N GLU A 421 -4.43 24.67 12.12
CA GLU A 421 -3.49 24.28 13.17
C GLU A 421 -4.19 23.60 14.34
N GLU A 422 -5.33 24.14 14.79
CA GLU A 422 -6.17 23.52 15.82
C GLU A 422 -6.65 22.13 15.39
N LEU A 423 -7.17 22.00 14.17
CA LEU A 423 -7.60 20.72 13.59
C LEU A 423 -6.44 19.73 13.46
N TRP A 424 -5.25 20.18 13.05
CA TRP A 424 -4.07 19.33 12.93
C TRP A 424 -3.62 18.80 14.29
N GLN A 425 -3.63 19.63 15.35
CA GLN A 425 -3.31 19.18 16.70
C GLN A 425 -4.35 18.20 17.23
N ALA A 426 -5.64 18.47 17.00
CA ALA A 426 -6.72 17.55 17.37
C ALA A 426 -6.57 16.20 16.66
N LEU A 427 -6.28 16.20 15.35
CA LEU A 427 -6.01 14.98 14.58
C LEU A 427 -4.78 14.24 15.13
N ALA A 428 -3.67 14.95 15.40
CA ALA A 428 -2.47 14.33 15.95
C ALA A 428 -2.71 13.71 17.33
N ASN A 429 -3.60 14.29 18.14
CA ASN A 429 -4.01 13.72 19.43
C ASN A 429 -4.86 12.46 19.21
N ALA A 430 -5.84 12.51 18.31
CA ALA A 430 -6.69 11.38 17.96
C ALA A 430 -5.87 10.19 17.40
N GLU A 431 -4.92 10.44 16.48
CA GLU A 431 -4.04 9.40 15.92
C GLU A 431 -3.11 8.78 16.97
N ARG A 432 -2.71 9.53 18.01
CA ARG A 432 -1.96 8.97 19.15
C ARG A 432 -2.86 8.09 20.01
N GLY A 433 -4.10 8.51 20.24
CA GLY A 433 -5.10 7.71 20.95
C GLY A 433 -5.43 6.40 20.21
N GLU A 434 -5.67 6.47 18.90
CA GLU A 434 -5.91 5.29 18.05
C GLU A 434 -4.72 4.35 18.07
N ARG A 435 -3.49 4.86 17.94
CA ARG A 435 -2.29 4.03 17.99
C ARG A 435 -2.14 3.32 19.33
N TRP A 436 -2.35 4.02 20.43
CA TRP A 436 -2.31 3.43 21.76
C TRP A 436 -3.38 2.34 21.90
N LEU A 437 -4.62 2.61 21.45
CA LEU A 437 -5.70 1.65 21.49
C LEU A 437 -5.40 0.40 20.64
N ARG A 438 -4.89 0.61 19.41
CA ARG A 438 -4.46 -0.45 18.49
C ARG A 438 -3.39 -1.33 19.10
N ASP A 439 -2.36 -0.72 19.67
CA ASP A 439 -1.23 -1.45 20.24
C ASP A 439 -1.66 -2.21 21.52
N PHE A 440 -2.56 -1.62 22.33
CA PHE A 440 -3.05 -2.23 23.58
C PHE A 440 -4.05 -3.36 23.34
N VAL A 441 -4.94 -3.22 22.36
CA VAL A 441 -5.94 -4.23 21.97
C VAL A 441 -5.35 -5.26 20.99
N ALA A 442 -4.21 -4.94 20.37
CA ALA A 442 -3.48 -5.74 19.40
C ALA A 442 -4.26 -6.04 18.11
N TYR A 443 -4.92 -5.03 17.55
CA TYR A 443 -5.57 -5.11 16.23
C TYR A 443 -4.70 -4.52 15.10
N GLY A 444 -4.97 -4.92 13.86
CA GLY A 444 -4.32 -4.48 12.64
C GLY A 444 -5.08 -3.38 11.90
N GLU A 445 -4.81 -3.22 10.61
CA GLU A 445 -5.60 -2.32 9.77
C GLU A 445 -7.08 -2.72 9.75
N GLU A 446 -7.95 -1.74 9.56
CA GLU A 446 -9.40 -1.91 9.63
C GLU A 446 -9.92 -2.54 10.93
N THR A 447 -9.14 -2.52 12.02
CA THR A 447 -9.40 -3.25 13.28
C THR A 447 -9.41 -4.78 13.16
N TRP A 448 -8.75 -5.29 12.11
CA TRP A 448 -8.61 -6.72 11.88
C TRP A 448 -7.82 -7.41 13.00
N VAL A 449 -8.28 -8.57 13.42
CA VAL A 449 -7.57 -9.44 14.37
C VAL A 449 -7.61 -10.88 13.88
N PRO A 450 -6.54 -11.68 14.13
CA PRO A 450 -6.59 -13.11 13.85
C PRO A 450 -7.77 -13.76 14.57
N ALA A 451 -8.46 -14.69 13.89
CA ALA A 451 -9.70 -15.27 14.42
C ALA A 451 -9.51 -15.90 15.81
N ALA A 452 -8.33 -16.49 16.06
CA ALA A 452 -7.95 -17.09 17.34
C ALA A 452 -7.85 -16.07 18.50
N HIS A 453 -7.61 -14.79 18.21
CA HIS A 453 -7.45 -13.73 19.21
C HIS A 453 -8.69 -12.82 19.32
N TYR A 454 -9.70 -13.02 18.48
CA TYR A 454 -10.86 -12.13 18.40
C TYR A 454 -11.57 -11.92 19.73
N GLU A 455 -11.98 -13.00 20.42
CA GLU A 455 -12.70 -12.87 21.69
C GLU A 455 -11.85 -12.20 22.79
N ALA A 456 -10.54 -12.47 22.80
CA ALA A 456 -9.62 -11.84 23.73
C ALA A 456 -9.48 -10.34 23.44
N ALA A 457 -9.26 -9.97 22.18
CA ALA A 457 -9.13 -8.58 21.76
C ALA A 457 -10.44 -7.79 22.00
N LYS A 458 -11.60 -8.40 21.71
CA LYS A 458 -12.92 -7.83 22.00
C LYS A 458 -13.11 -7.56 23.49
N ALA A 459 -12.75 -8.52 24.34
CA ALA A 459 -12.83 -8.35 25.79
C ALA A 459 -11.89 -7.23 26.31
N ILE A 460 -10.67 -7.15 25.78
CA ILE A 460 -9.73 -6.07 26.10
C ILE A 460 -10.30 -4.71 25.66
N GLY A 461 -10.83 -4.62 24.44
CA GLY A 461 -11.47 -3.40 23.92
C GLY A 461 -12.62 -2.92 24.80
N GLN A 462 -13.48 -3.84 25.27
CA GLN A 462 -14.57 -3.54 26.21
C GLN A 462 -14.05 -3.06 27.58
N GLU A 463 -12.98 -3.66 28.10
CA GLU A 463 -12.39 -3.24 29.36
C GLU A 463 -11.72 -1.85 29.24
N VAL A 464 -11.05 -1.57 28.12
CA VAL A 464 -10.51 -0.22 27.84
C VAL A 464 -11.64 0.79 27.80
N LYS A 465 -12.73 0.49 27.08
CA LYS A 465 -13.94 1.31 27.05
C LYS A 465 -14.42 1.64 28.47
N ARG A 466 -14.65 0.62 29.28
CA ARG A 466 -15.13 0.78 30.66
C ARG A 466 -14.20 1.64 31.51
N ARG A 467 -12.88 1.46 31.41
CA ARG A 467 -11.89 2.27 32.15
C ARG A 467 -11.90 3.73 31.69
N THR A 468 -11.99 3.97 30.39
CA THR A 468 -12.07 5.32 29.84
C THR A 468 -13.32 6.03 30.33
N PHE A 469 -14.51 5.41 30.25
CA PHE A 469 -15.74 6.01 30.76
C PHE A 469 -15.70 6.26 32.27
N LYS A 470 -15.06 5.37 33.04
CA LYS A 470 -14.85 5.61 34.47
C LYS A 470 -13.96 6.84 34.73
N ALA A 471 -12.83 6.96 34.04
CA ALA A 471 -11.94 8.11 34.15
C ALA A 471 -12.64 9.41 33.72
N CYS A 472 -13.41 9.34 32.63
CA CYS A 472 -14.24 10.44 32.13
C CYS A 472 -15.27 10.91 33.17
N ALA A 473 -15.92 9.99 33.88
CA ALA A 473 -16.91 10.32 34.92
C ALA A 473 -16.28 10.90 36.21
N GLU A 474 -14.99 10.66 36.43
CA GLU A 474 -14.23 11.16 37.58
C GLU A 474 -13.50 12.49 37.28
N ASP A 475 -13.51 12.96 36.03
CA ASP A 475 -12.86 14.19 35.58
C ASP A 475 -13.78 15.41 35.78
N GLU A 476 -13.40 16.31 36.68
CA GLU A 476 -14.14 17.52 37.03
C GLU A 476 -14.22 18.55 35.88
N GLU A 477 -13.31 18.49 34.90
CA GLU A 477 -13.31 19.37 33.73
C GLU A 477 -14.16 18.83 32.57
N MET A 478 -14.70 17.61 32.70
CA MET A 478 -15.46 16.97 31.63
C MET A 478 -16.89 17.50 31.52
N THR A 479 -17.25 18.02 30.34
CA THR A 479 -18.63 18.45 30.06
C THR A 479 -19.53 17.28 29.70
N LYS A 480 -20.84 17.42 29.96
CA LYS A 480 -21.85 16.40 29.60
C LYS A 480 -21.91 16.20 28.09
N GLU A 481 -21.72 17.27 27.33
CA GLU A 481 -21.69 17.25 25.88
C GLU A 481 -20.48 16.47 25.36
N THR A 482 -19.28 16.70 25.91
CA THR A 482 -18.07 15.95 25.55
C THR A 482 -18.20 14.47 25.89
N TYR A 483 -18.75 14.15 27.07
CA TYR A 483 -19.00 12.76 27.47
C TYR A 483 -19.94 12.04 26.49
N ALA A 484 -21.04 12.68 26.11
CA ALA A 484 -22.00 12.12 25.15
C ALA A 484 -21.39 11.91 23.76
N VAL A 485 -20.50 12.81 23.32
CA VAL A 485 -19.76 12.63 22.05
C VAL A 485 -18.81 11.43 22.12
N ILE A 486 -18.08 11.25 23.23
CA ILE A 486 -17.20 10.07 23.41
C ILE A 486 -18.02 8.78 23.45
N GLU A 487 -19.18 8.78 24.10
CA GLU A 487 -20.11 7.65 24.16
C GLU A 487 -20.65 7.27 22.78
N ALA A 488 -21.10 8.25 22.00
CA ALA A 488 -21.66 8.02 20.68
C ALA A 488 -20.62 7.66 19.61
N ASN A 489 -19.34 8.00 19.82
CA ASN A 489 -18.27 7.84 18.83
C ASN A 489 -17.13 6.95 19.35
N TRP A 490 -17.43 5.97 20.21
CA TRP A 490 -16.40 5.06 20.71
C TRP A 490 -15.78 4.26 19.55
N PRO A 491 -14.45 4.28 19.34
CA PRO A 491 -13.83 3.72 18.13
C PRO A 491 -14.01 2.22 17.89
N LEU A 492 -14.47 1.45 18.88
CA LEU A 492 -14.66 0.00 18.79
C LEU A 492 -16.14 -0.43 18.95
N ASP A 493 -17.08 0.51 18.92
CA ASP A 493 -18.52 0.19 18.96
C ASP A 493 -19.09 0.06 17.56
N ASP A 494 -20.04 -0.85 17.36
CA ASP A 494 -20.79 -0.95 16.11
C ASP A 494 -21.57 0.35 15.84
N MET A 495 -21.32 0.99 14.70
CA MET A 495 -22.10 2.14 14.24
C MET A 495 -23.40 1.66 13.58
N ASN A 496 -24.52 2.31 13.88
CA ASN A 496 -25.80 1.99 13.25
C ASN A 496 -25.81 2.50 11.78
N GLU A 497 -25.84 1.57 10.82
CA GLU A 497 -25.82 1.86 9.37
C GLU A 497 -27.01 2.73 8.91
N ASP A 498 -28.15 2.71 9.60
CA ASP A 498 -29.34 3.48 9.24
C ASP A 498 -29.22 4.98 9.59
N GLU A 499 -28.42 5.34 10.61
CA GLU A 499 -28.22 6.75 11.01
C GLU A 499 -27.41 7.53 9.97
N LEU A 500 -26.62 6.85 9.14
CA LEU A 500 -25.78 7.44 8.10
C LEU A 500 -26.50 7.66 6.76
N ARG A 501 -27.65 7.00 6.52
CA ARG A 501 -28.45 7.26 5.31
C ARG A 501 -29.02 8.68 5.25
N GLY A 502 -29.15 9.35 6.39
CA GLY A 502 -29.58 10.75 6.47
C GLY A 502 -28.51 11.79 6.12
N TYR A 503 -27.25 11.35 5.93
CA TYR A 503 -26.11 12.22 5.55
C TYR A 503 -25.76 12.18 4.06
N LYS A 504 -26.44 11.36 3.25
CA LYS A 504 -26.41 11.41 1.78
C LYS A 504 -27.49 12.36 1.27
#